data_AF-A0AA39RJ20-F1
#
_entry.id   AF-A0AA39RJ20-F1
#
_cell.length_a   1.000
_cell.length_b   1.000
_cell.length_c   1.000
_cell.angle_alpha   90.00
_cell.angle_beta   90.00
_cell.angle_gamma   90.00
#
_symmetry.space_group_name_H-M   'P 1'
#
loop_
_entity.id
_entity.type
_entity.pdbx_description
1 polymer ?
#
loop_
_entity_poly.entity_id
_entity_poly.type
_entity_poly.pdbx_seq_one_letter_code
_entity_poly.pdbx_strand_id
1 'polypeptide(L)'
;MVTTLSMVAYEALRDAFIAKTNGVKAPSVLIFDTCYHQYNDNFQFPSISFYFLDGPILTLESHGFLILVDGVETVCFAFAPSAAGLSIIINVQQAGIQISSRIQIFI
;
A
#
# COMPACT_ATOMS: atom_id res chain seq x y z
N MET A 1 -7.77 0.66 6.98
CA MET A 1 -6.79 1.67 7.45
C MET A 1 -5.98 2.10 6.25
N VAL A 2 -5.65 3.39 6.10
CA VAL A 2 -4.96 3.90 4.90
C VAL A 2 -3.63 4.51 5.33
N THR A 3 -2.55 4.13 4.64
CA THR A 3 -1.21 4.67 4.89
C THR A 3 -0.88 5.74 3.85
N THR A 4 -0.42 6.91 4.31
CA THR A 4 -0.06 8.02 3.41
C THR A 4 1.45 8.09 3.20
N LEU A 5 1.86 8.20 1.94
CA LEU A 5 3.26 8.30 1.53
C LEU A 5 3.50 9.61 0.79
N SER A 6 4.72 10.13 0.77
CA SER A 6 5.09 11.22 -0.15
C SER A 6 4.76 10.80 -1.58
N MET A 7 4.39 11.75 -2.44
CA MET A 7 3.94 11.46 -3.81
C MET A 7 4.92 10.54 -4.57
N VAL A 8 6.22 10.83 -4.49
CA VAL A 8 7.26 10.03 -5.14
C VAL A 8 7.32 8.59 -4.60
N ALA A 9 7.22 8.41 -3.28
CA ALA A 9 7.23 7.07 -2.67
C ALA A 9 5.94 6.30 -2.98
N TYR A 10 4.81 7.00 -3.00
CA TYR A 10 3.52 6.42 -3.37
C TYR A 10 3.51 5.91 -4.81
N GLU A 11 3.94 6.73 -5.77
CA GLU A 11 3.99 6.37 -7.19
C GLU A 11 4.93 5.18 -7.42
N ALA A 12 6.14 5.22 -6.85
CA ALA A 12 7.09 4.11 -6.98
C ALA A 12 6.54 2.79 -6.42
N LEU A 13 5.91 2.83 -5.23
CA LEU A 13 5.33 1.64 -4.62
C LEU A 13 4.11 1.12 -5.40
N ARG A 14 3.21 2.03 -5.81
CA ARG A 14 2.01 1.70 -6.58
C ARG A 14 2.39 1.06 -7.92
N ASP A 15 3.34 1.65 -8.64
CA ASP A 15 3.71 1.18 -9.97
C ASP A 15 4.41 -0.19 -9.89
N ALA A 16 5.27 -0.40 -8.88
CA ALA A 16 5.86 -1.71 -8.60
C ALA A 16 4.79 -2.76 -8.20
N PHE A 17 3.81 -2.37 -7.39
CA PHE A 17 2.70 -3.22 -6.99
C PHE A 17 1.87 -3.64 -8.20
N ILE A 18 1.52 -2.70 -9.08
CA ILE A 18 0.79 -2.96 -10.33
C ILE A 18 1.60 -3.92 -11.23
N ALA A 19 2.90 -3.69 -11.39
CA ALA A 19 3.75 -4.53 -12.25
C ALA A 19 3.85 -6.00 -11.78
N LYS A 20 3.69 -6.25 -10.48
CA LYS A 20 3.78 -7.59 -9.86
C LYS A 20 2.43 -8.23 -9.55
N THR A 21 1.31 -7.54 -9.80
CA THR A 21 -0.03 -8.06 -9.53
C THR A 21 -0.66 -8.63 -10.80
N ASN A 22 -1.22 -9.84 -10.74
CA ASN A 22 -1.81 -10.53 -11.91
C ASN A 22 -3.35 -10.40 -12.00
N GLY A 23 -3.92 -9.31 -11.49
CA GLY A 23 -5.37 -9.11 -11.37
C GLY A 23 -6.02 -8.38 -12.54
N VAL A 24 -7.32 -8.56 -12.68
CA VAL A 24 -8.17 -7.72 -13.54
C VAL A 24 -8.43 -6.40 -12.84
N LYS A 25 -7.97 -5.28 -13.42
CA LYS A 25 -8.23 -3.95 -12.85
C LYS A 25 -9.73 -3.67 -12.77
N ALA A 26 -10.14 -3.11 -11.64
CA ALA A 26 -11.48 -2.59 -11.39
C ALA A 26 -11.46 -1.05 -11.45
N PRO A 27 -12.62 -0.40 -11.62
CA PRO A 27 -12.74 1.05 -11.44
C PRO A 27 -12.22 1.50 -10.07
N SER A 28 -11.64 2.70 -10.02
CA SER A 28 -11.21 3.34 -8.77
C SER A 28 -12.41 3.60 -7.85
N VAL A 29 -12.20 3.47 -6.54
CA VAL A 29 -13.23 3.68 -5.53
C VAL A 29 -12.75 4.71 -4.50
N LEU A 30 -13.52 5.78 -4.32
CA LEU A 30 -13.23 6.85 -3.34
C LEU A 30 -11.81 7.44 -3.55
N ILE A 31 -10.92 7.25 -2.57
CA ILE A 31 -9.54 7.74 -2.56
C ILE A 31 -8.54 6.71 -3.11
N PHE A 32 -9.01 5.51 -3.47
CA PHE A 32 -8.16 4.43 -3.95
C PHE A 32 -8.13 4.43 -5.48
N ASP A 33 -6.95 4.70 -6.04
CA ASP A 33 -6.75 4.78 -7.49
C ASP A 33 -6.47 3.41 -8.16
N THR A 34 -6.13 2.42 -7.35
CA THR A 34 -5.65 1.11 -7.82
C THR A 34 -6.52 0.03 -7.19
N CYS A 35 -7.44 -0.53 -7.96
CA CYS A 35 -8.37 -1.55 -7.53
C CYS A 35 -8.38 -2.74 -8.50
N TYR A 36 -8.71 -3.92 -7.98
CA TYR A 36 -8.78 -5.17 -8.72
C TYR A 36 -10.03 -5.94 -8.33
N HIS A 37 -10.59 -6.66 -9.29
CA HIS A 37 -11.69 -7.56 -9.04
C HIS A 37 -11.21 -8.88 -8.42
N GLN A 38 -11.87 -9.32 -7.36
CA GLN A 38 -11.57 -10.56 -6.65
C GLN A 38 -12.45 -11.71 -7.17
N TYR A 39 -12.37 -12.03 -8.47
CA TYR A 39 -13.20 -13.08 -9.08
C TYR A 39 -12.49 -14.46 -9.21
N ASN A 40 -11.18 -14.54 -8.98
CA ASN A 40 -10.39 -15.75 -9.25
C ASN A 40 -9.57 -16.23 -8.04
N ASP A 41 -9.57 -17.54 -7.81
CA ASP A 41 -8.73 -18.20 -6.79
C ASP A 41 -7.22 -18.12 -7.07
N ASN A 42 -6.84 -17.86 -8.33
CA ASN A 42 -5.44 -17.70 -8.75
C ASN A 42 -4.90 -16.26 -8.60
N PHE A 43 -5.71 -15.37 -8.03
CA PHE A 43 -5.33 -13.99 -7.83
C PHE A 43 -4.32 -13.87 -6.68
N GLN A 44 -3.14 -13.34 -7.01
CA GLN A 44 -2.05 -13.18 -6.04
C GLN A 44 -1.58 -11.74 -6.02
N PHE A 45 -1.37 -11.28 -4.79
CA PHE A 45 -0.74 -9.99 -4.54
C PHE A 45 0.72 -10.18 -4.17
N PRO A 46 1.59 -9.25 -4.58
CA PRO A 46 2.95 -9.25 -4.10
C PRO A 46 2.99 -8.97 -2.60
N SER A 47 3.91 -9.61 -1.90
CA SER A 47 4.28 -9.21 -0.53
C SER A 47 4.99 -7.85 -0.57
N ILE A 48 4.75 -7.02 0.44
CA ILE A 48 5.39 -5.72 0.59
C ILE A 48 6.22 -5.73 1.87
N SER A 49 7.51 -5.37 1.76
CA SER A 49 8.42 -5.27 2.89
C SER A 49 9.12 -3.93 2.90
N PHE A 50 9.20 -3.30 4.07
CA PHE A 50 9.98 -2.09 4.30
C PHE A 50 11.30 -2.45 4.98
N TYR A 51 12.38 -1.95 4.40
CA TYR A 51 13.72 -2.07 4.94
C TYR A 51 14.12 -0.74 5.57
N PHE A 52 14.36 -0.75 6.89
CA PHE A 52 14.88 0.40 7.60
C PHE A 52 16.41 0.28 7.70
N LEU A 53 17.12 1.39 7.51
CA LEU A 53 18.57 1.43 7.71
C LEU A 53 18.88 1.00 9.14
N ASP A 54 19.70 -0.05 9.28
CA ASP A 54 20.08 -0.67 10.55
C ASP A 54 18.89 -1.09 11.45
N GLY A 55 17.71 -1.29 10.85
CA GLY A 55 16.46 -1.60 11.56
C GLY A 55 15.86 -2.95 11.18
N PRO A 56 14.79 -3.38 11.89
CA PRO A 56 14.06 -4.60 11.56
C PRO A 56 13.38 -4.49 10.19
N ILE A 57 13.21 -5.60 9.50
CA ILE A 57 12.39 -5.63 8.28
C ILE A 57 10.91 -5.68 8.69
N LEU A 58 10.10 -4.76 8.16
CA LEU A 58 8.65 -4.78 8.35
C LEU A 58 7.99 -5.36 7.10
N THR A 59 7.57 -6.61 7.17
CA THR A 59 6.72 -7.23 6.13
C THR A 59 5.26 -6.99 6.46
N LEU A 60 4.51 -6.48 5.48
CA LEU A 60 3.07 -6.29 5.62
C LEU A 60 2.32 -7.53 5.18
N GLU A 61 1.39 -7.98 6.02
CA GLU A 61 0.34 -8.93 5.62
C GLU A 61 -0.63 -8.27 4.63
N SER A 62 -1.38 -9.06 3.87
CA SER A 62 -2.34 -8.58 2.86
C SER A 62 -3.33 -7.54 3.41
N HIS A 63 -3.80 -7.72 4.63
CA HIS A 63 -4.66 -6.75 5.35
C HIS A 63 -4.01 -5.39 5.63
N GLY A 64 -2.68 -5.31 5.56
CA GLY A 64 -1.90 -4.10 5.81
C GLY A 64 -1.76 -3.20 4.59
N PHE A 65 -2.01 -3.69 3.37
CA PHE A 65 -1.88 -2.91 2.13
C PHE A 65 -3.06 -3.05 1.16
N LEU A 66 -4.10 -3.79 1.54
CA LEU A 66 -5.32 -3.96 0.77
C LEU A 66 -6.55 -3.65 1.61
N ILE A 67 -7.58 -3.11 0.95
CA ILE A 67 -8.89 -2.90 1.55
C ILE A 67 -9.96 -3.55 0.67
N LEU A 68 -10.82 -4.34 1.30
CA LEU A 68 -12.05 -4.82 0.68
C LEU A 68 -13.06 -3.68 0.67
N VAL A 69 -13.59 -3.36 -0.50
CA VAL A 69 -14.67 -2.39 -0.63
C VAL A 69 -15.99 -3.16 -0.50
N ASP A 70 -16.80 -2.80 0.49
CA ASP A 70 -18.08 -3.47 0.70
C ASP A 70 -19.05 -3.22 -0.47
N GLY A 71 -19.85 -4.24 -0.80
CA GLY A 71 -20.85 -4.18 -1.87
C GLY A 71 -20.35 -4.42 -3.29
N VAL A 72 -19.04 -4.57 -3.50
CA VAL A 72 -18.44 -4.93 -4.80
C VAL A 72 -17.32 -5.92 -4.52
N GLU A 73 -17.20 -7.03 -5.25
CA GLU A 73 -16.10 -8.00 -5.12
C GLU A 73 -14.78 -7.39 -5.63
N THR A 74 -14.34 -6.32 -4.98
CA THR A 74 -13.26 -5.44 -5.37
C THR A 74 -12.36 -5.18 -4.17
N VAL A 75 -11.08 -5.25 -4.44
CA VAL A 75 -10.01 -5.04 -3.48
C VAL A 75 -9.10 -3.96 -4.00
N CYS A 76 -8.83 -2.98 -3.16
CA CYS A 76 -8.08 -1.78 -3.53
C CYS A 76 -6.78 -1.68 -2.74
N PHE A 77 -5.76 -1.11 -3.38
CA PHE A 77 -4.47 -0.80 -2.79
C PHE A 77 -4.62 0.31 -1.75
N ALA A 78 -4.31 0.02 -0.49
CA ALA A 78 -4.65 0.86 0.66
C ALA A 78 -3.58 1.91 1.02
N PHE A 79 -2.80 2.36 0.03
CA PHE A 79 -1.89 3.51 0.16
C PHE A 79 -2.44 4.71 -0.59
N ALA A 80 -2.11 5.91 -0.11
CA ALA A 80 -2.50 7.16 -0.73
C ALA A 80 -1.34 8.17 -0.72
N PRO A 81 -1.29 9.11 -1.67
CA PRO A 81 -0.33 10.20 -1.63
C PRO A 81 -0.69 11.18 -0.50
N SER A 82 0.33 11.66 0.21
CA SER A 82 0.22 12.72 1.20
C SER A 82 0.23 14.07 0.48
N ALA A 83 -0.84 14.85 0.68
CA ALA A 83 -0.94 16.21 0.14
C ALA A 83 0.13 17.17 0.69
N ALA A 84 0.79 16.82 1.81
CA ALA A 84 1.77 17.66 2.50
C ALA A 84 3.24 17.30 2.19
N GLY A 85 3.52 16.33 1.29
CA GLY A 85 4.88 15.89 0.95
C GLY A 85 5.61 15.11 2.06
N LEU A 86 5.00 14.98 3.25
CA LEU A 86 5.47 14.17 4.37
C LEU A 86 4.82 12.78 4.31
N SER A 87 5.63 11.72 4.22
CA SER A 87 5.16 10.34 4.41
C SER A 87 4.82 10.15 5.89
N ILE A 88 3.57 9.83 6.21
CA ILE A 88 3.16 9.48 7.57
C ILE A 88 2.65 8.05 7.52
N ILE A 89 3.53 7.10 7.86
CA ILE A 89 3.10 5.75 8.21
C ILE A 89 2.40 5.84 9.56
N ILE A 90 1.09 6.08 9.56
CA ILE A 90 0.29 5.99 10.78
C ILE A 90 0.21 4.50 11.13
N ASN A 91 0.71 4.15 12.31
CA ASN A 91 0.51 2.86 12.96
C ASN A 91 -0.65 3.03 13.94
N VAL A 92 -1.79 2.38 13.75
CA VAL A 92 -2.90 2.44 14.72
C VAL A 92 -2.66 1.58 15.97
N GLN A 93 -1.39 1.26 16.28
CA GLN A 93 -1.01 0.58 17.53
C GLN A 93 0.18 1.17 18.31
N GLN A 94 0.74 2.34 17.96
CA GLN A 94 1.72 2.98 18.85
C GLN A 94 1.54 4.49 18.95
N ALA A 95 1.11 4.96 20.12
CA ALA A 95 1.26 6.33 20.54
C ALA A 95 2.77 6.66 20.63
N GLY A 96 3.26 7.55 19.77
CA GLY A 96 4.50 8.29 20.02
C GLY A 96 5.73 7.94 19.19
N ILE A 97 5.63 7.77 17.87
CA ILE A 97 6.83 7.75 17.02
C ILE A 97 6.67 8.68 15.81
N GLN A 98 7.43 9.79 15.80
CA GLN A 98 7.72 10.54 14.58
C GLN A 98 8.81 9.79 13.81
N ILE A 99 8.48 9.27 12.62
CA ILE A 99 9.42 8.55 11.77
C ILE A 99 9.69 9.40 10.53
N SER A 100 10.77 10.16 10.58
CA SER A 100 11.43 10.67 9.38
C SER A 100 12.51 9.66 8.99
N SER A 101 12.24 8.82 7.99
CA SER A 101 13.28 7.97 7.41
C SER A 101 13.19 7.99 5.88
N ARG A 102 14.37 8.18 5.25
CA ARG A 102 14.58 7.90 3.83
C ARG A 102 14.19 6.44 3.60
N ILE A 103 13.03 6.23 2.99
CA ILE A 103 12.54 4.93 2.56
C ILE A 103 13.32 4.55 1.28
N GLN A 104 14.12 3.49 1.35
CA GLN A 104 14.76 2.87 0.19
C GLN A 104 13.87 1.68 -0.23
N ILE A 105 13.06 1.85 -1.26
CA ILE A 105 12.26 0.76 -1.85
C ILE A 105 13.20 -0.05 -2.74
N PHE A 106 13.52 -1.28 -2.34
CA PHE A 106 14.11 -2.26 -3.24
C PHE A 106 12.95 -3.00 -3.93
N ILE A 107 12.88 -2.87 -5.26
CA ILE A 107 11.89 -3.54 -6.12
C ILE A 107 12.37 -4.95 -6.44
#